data_AF-A0A968VWU2-F1
#
_entry.id   AF-A0A968VWU2-F1
#
_cell.length_a   1.000
_cell.length_b   1.000
_cell.length_c   1.000
_cell.angle_alpha   90.00
_cell.angle_beta   90.00
_cell.angle_gamma   90.00
#
_symmetry.space_group_name_H-M   'P 1'
#
loop_
_entity.id
_entity.type
_entity.pdbx_description
1 polymer ?
#
loop_
_entity_poly.entity_id
_entity_poly.type
_entity_poly.pdbx_seq_one_letter_code
_entity_poly.pdbx_strand_id
1 'polypeptide(L)'
;GTMTNSERRISYLPKMIDAPGEAMPDTEIIWRFAQKMGYKGFNYQSAQDIFIEYTQITRGTNLSIAGLNYSVLKEKRSVQWPYDQTLNKGTERLFENNIFYTPDKKANILATGPLVESEKPSLQFPFILTSGRIRDHWHTMTKTGKVNLLNRHIKAMYVEMNNNDAWQLGIKENDLVTISNTNGEVTGPREGDTRQ
;
A
#
# COMPACT_ATOMS: atom_id res chain seq x y z
N GLY A 1 -10.61 14.39 1.04
CA GLY A 1 -9.17 14.11 1.15
C GLY A 1 -8.55 14.01 -0.24
N THR A 2 -7.31 13.53 -0.30
CA THR A 2 -6.64 13.19 -1.56
C THR A 2 -6.00 11.81 -1.43
N MET A 3 -5.75 11.15 -2.55
CA MET A 3 -5.01 9.89 -2.61
C MET A 3 -4.09 9.88 -3.83
N THR A 4 -2.90 9.30 -3.67
CA THR A 4 -1.91 9.14 -4.73
C THR A 4 -1.81 7.66 -5.10
N ASN A 5 -1.91 7.34 -6.39
CA ASN A 5 -1.73 5.97 -6.89
C ASN A 5 -0.27 5.67 -7.28
N SER A 6 -0.01 4.46 -7.76
CA SER A 6 1.34 3.97 -8.13
C SER A 6 2.01 4.73 -9.28
N GLU A 7 1.25 5.41 -10.13
CA GLU A 7 1.80 6.25 -11.21
C GLU A 7 1.90 7.72 -10.82
N ARG A 8 1.89 8.03 -9.51
CA ARG A 8 2.06 9.38 -8.95
C ARG A 8 0.86 10.30 -9.15
N ARG A 9 -0.31 9.74 -9.51
CA ARG A 9 -1.53 10.51 -9.77
C ARG A 9 -2.30 10.78 -8.48
N ILE A 10 -2.46 12.05 -8.16
CA ILE A 10 -3.23 12.58 -7.06
C ILE A 10 -4.67 12.82 -7.52
N SER A 11 -5.63 12.26 -6.80
CA SER A 11 -7.06 12.44 -7.05
C SER A 11 -7.78 12.98 -5.81
N TYR A 12 -8.83 13.76 -6.03
CA TYR A 12 -9.69 14.22 -4.93
C TYR A 12 -10.64 13.09 -4.49
N LEU A 13 -10.74 12.88 -3.19
CA LEU A 13 -11.68 11.95 -2.57
C LEU A 13 -12.76 12.75 -1.81
N PRO A 14 -13.99 12.88 -2.36
CA PRO A 14 -15.08 13.57 -1.69
C PRO A 14 -15.56 12.79 -0.46
N LYS A 15 -16.07 13.52 0.54
CA LYS A 15 -16.89 12.92 1.59
C LYS A 15 -18.23 12.53 0.98
N MET A 16 -18.63 11.27 1.14
CA MET A 16 -19.88 10.75 0.56
C MET A 16 -20.97 10.49 1.62
N ILE A 17 -20.59 10.10 2.83
CA ILE A 17 -21.50 9.78 3.93
C ILE A 17 -20.97 10.35 5.24
N ASP A 18 -21.84 10.49 6.23
CA ASP A 18 -21.44 10.82 7.59
C ASP A 18 -20.79 9.63 8.29
N ALA A 19 -19.89 9.94 9.21
CA ALA A 19 -19.19 8.93 9.99
C ALA A 19 -20.16 8.26 10.98
N PRO A 20 -20.00 6.96 11.27
CA PRO A 20 -20.85 6.28 12.23
C PRO A 20 -20.55 6.74 13.67
N GLY A 21 -21.61 7.06 14.42
CA GLY A 21 -21.49 7.45 15.83
C GLY A 21 -20.60 8.68 16.02
N GLU A 22 -19.60 8.57 16.88
CA GLU A 22 -18.63 9.64 17.20
C GLU A 22 -17.31 9.49 16.41
N ALA A 23 -17.28 8.64 15.37
CA ALA A 23 -16.07 8.44 14.59
C ALA A 23 -15.66 9.73 13.86
N MET A 24 -14.35 9.98 13.82
CA MET A 24 -13.77 11.19 13.25
C MET A 24 -12.66 10.84 12.25
N PRO A 25 -12.37 11.71 11.26
CA PRO A 25 -11.21 11.54 10.40
C PRO A 25 -9.90 11.53 11.19
N ASP A 26 -8.96 10.63 10.84
CA ASP A 26 -7.67 10.49 11.55
C ASP A 26 -6.90 11.81 11.64
N THR A 27 -6.90 12.60 10.57
CA THR A 27 -6.25 13.91 10.56
C THR A 27 -6.81 14.83 11.63
N GLU A 28 -8.13 14.80 11.82
CA GLU A 28 -8.82 15.64 12.80
C GLU A 28 -8.50 15.20 14.23
N ILE A 29 -8.44 13.89 14.46
CA ILE A 29 -8.00 13.33 15.73
C ILE A 29 -6.58 13.84 16.06
N ILE A 30 -5.66 13.77 15.09
CA ILE A 30 -4.26 14.17 15.28
C ILE A 30 -4.13 15.67 15.61
N TRP A 31 -4.77 16.56 14.85
CA TRP A 31 -4.62 18.00 15.12
C TRP A 31 -5.30 18.43 16.42
N ARG A 32 -6.46 17.84 16.77
CA ARG A 32 -7.12 18.12 18.05
C ARG A 32 -6.29 17.61 19.23
N PHE A 33 -5.64 16.46 19.08
CA PHE A 33 -4.71 15.95 20.06
C PHE A 33 -3.54 16.94 20.27
N ALA A 34 -2.93 17.42 19.19
CA ALA A 34 -1.87 18.41 19.28
C ALA A 34 -2.32 19.73 19.95
N GLN A 35 -3.52 20.22 19.61
CA GLN A 35 -4.12 21.38 20.29
C GLN A 35 -4.31 21.13 21.78
N LYS A 36 -4.79 19.93 22.18
CA LYS A 36 -4.98 19.56 23.58
C LYS A 36 -3.67 19.49 24.36
N MET A 37 -2.59 19.09 23.68
CA MET A 37 -1.23 19.08 24.21
C MET A 37 -0.56 20.47 24.26
N GLY A 38 -1.24 21.52 23.78
CA GLY A 38 -0.74 22.89 23.81
C GLY A 38 0.20 23.27 22.65
N TYR A 39 0.29 22.44 21.60
CA TYR A 39 1.07 22.78 20.40
C TYR A 39 0.35 23.83 19.55
N LYS A 40 1.12 24.77 19.00
CA LYS A 40 0.64 25.78 18.05
C LYS A 40 0.74 25.27 16.61
N GLY A 41 0.00 25.89 15.69
CA GLY A 41 0.04 25.55 14.25
C GLY A 41 -0.96 24.47 13.81
N PHE A 42 -1.84 24.03 14.70
CA PHE A 42 -2.83 22.97 14.42
C PHE A 42 -4.27 23.50 14.26
N ASN A 43 -4.43 24.79 13.93
CA ASN A 43 -5.73 25.46 13.81
C ASN A 43 -6.38 25.21 12.43
N TYR A 44 -6.37 23.96 11.98
CA TYR A 44 -7.00 23.55 10.73
C TYR A 44 -8.52 23.47 10.88
N GLN A 45 -9.25 23.91 9.87
CA GLN A 45 -10.71 23.80 9.79
C GLN A 45 -11.13 22.58 8.95
N SER A 46 -10.24 22.13 8.05
CA SER A 46 -10.52 21.02 7.16
C SER A 46 -9.25 20.29 6.72
N ALA A 47 -9.44 19.09 6.16
CA ALA A 47 -8.36 18.36 5.49
C ALA A 47 -7.78 19.10 4.26
N GLN A 48 -8.49 20.09 3.71
CA GLN A 48 -7.96 20.92 2.64
C GLN A 48 -6.85 21.85 3.13
N ASP A 49 -6.97 22.37 4.36
CA ASP A 49 -5.98 23.30 4.93
C ASP A 49 -4.63 22.60 5.09
N ILE A 50 -4.65 21.36 5.62
CA ILE A 50 -3.45 20.53 5.69
C ILE A 50 -2.90 20.23 4.30
N PHE A 51 -3.78 19.90 3.35
CA PHE A 51 -3.31 19.60 1.99
C PHE A 51 -2.63 20.81 1.36
N ILE A 52 -3.18 22.02 1.54
CA ILE A 52 -2.57 23.26 1.08
C ILE A 52 -1.21 23.46 1.75
N GLU A 53 -1.12 23.34 3.07
CA GLU A 53 0.15 23.46 3.80
C GLU A 53 1.19 22.44 3.28
N TYR A 54 0.80 21.17 3.17
CA TYR A 54 1.65 20.11 2.62
C TYR A 54 2.15 20.46 1.22
N THR A 55 1.28 20.97 0.34
CA THR A 55 1.72 21.35 -1.02
C THR A 55 2.80 22.42 -1.02
N GLN A 56 2.76 23.36 -0.07
CA GLN A 56 3.78 24.41 0.05
C GLN A 56 5.13 23.83 0.52
N ILE A 57 5.11 22.86 1.42
CA ILE A 57 6.32 22.19 1.91
C ILE A 57 7.05 21.46 0.77
N THR A 58 6.33 20.95 -0.22
CA THR A 58 6.95 20.28 -1.39
C THR A 58 7.59 21.25 -2.39
N ARG A 59 7.41 22.56 -2.23
CA ARG A 59 7.94 23.56 -3.17
C ARG A 59 9.46 23.45 -3.28
N GLY A 60 9.97 23.48 -4.51
CA GLY A 60 11.41 23.39 -4.79
C GLY A 60 11.98 21.97 -4.72
N THR A 61 11.17 20.97 -4.39
CA THR A 61 11.57 19.57 -4.45
C THR A 61 11.29 18.97 -5.83
N ASN A 62 11.93 17.84 -6.15
CA ASN A 62 11.70 17.07 -7.37
C ASN A 62 10.30 16.44 -7.48
N LEU A 63 9.48 16.57 -6.44
CA LEU A 63 8.10 16.05 -6.35
C LEU A 63 7.09 17.17 -6.07
N SER A 64 7.49 18.42 -6.31
CA SER A 64 6.69 19.60 -6.00
C SER A 64 5.27 19.48 -6.55
N ILE A 65 4.30 19.65 -5.65
CA ILE A 65 2.88 19.78 -5.96
C ILE A 65 2.35 21.16 -5.55
N ALA A 66 3.25 22.13 -5.39
CA ALA A 66 2.92 23.49 -5.05
C ALA A 66 1.88 24.05 -6.02
N GLY A 67 0.82 24.64 -5.47
CA GLY A 67 -0.30 25.19 -6.25
C GLY A 67 -1.47 24.22 -6.46
N LEU A 68 -1.34 22.94 -6.10
CA LEU A 68 -2.50 22.05 -6.04
C LEU A 68 -3.40 22.41 -4.85
N ASN A 69 -4.71 22.40 -5.11
CA ASN A 69 -5.76 22.50 -4.11
C ASN A 69 -6.96 21.66 -4.57
N TYR A 70 -8.01 21.57 -3.75
CA TYR A 70 -9.16 20.74 -4.08
C TYR A 70 -9.92 21.23 -5.31
N SER A 71 -9.95 22.54 -5.59
CA SER A 71 -10.61 23.09 -6.78
C SER A 71 -9.93 22.61 -8.05
N VAL A 72 -8.59 22.68 -8.11
CA VAL A 72 -7.80 22.17 -9.25
C VAL A 72 -8.03 20.67 -9.45
N LEU A 73 -8.02 19.88 -8.37
CA LEU A 73 -8.22 18.43 -8.47
C LEU A 73 -9.65 18.06 -8.86
N LYS A 74 -10.66 18.84 -8.46
CA LYS A 74 -12.05 18.65 -8.89
C LYS A 74 -12.22 18.95 -10.37
N GLU A 75 -11.61 20.04 -10.86
CA GLU A 75 -11.65 20.45 -12.26
C GLU A 75 -10.93 19.42 -13.16
N LYS A 76 -9.69 19.07 -12.82
CA LYS A 76 -8.85 18.16 -13.63
C LYS A 76 -9.15 16.68 -13.40
N ARG A 77 -9.97 16.36 -12.40
CA ARG A 77 -10.21 15.01 -11.84
C ARG A 77 -9.00 14.38 -11.14
N SER A 78 -7.81 14.57 -11.71
CA SER A 78 -6.55 14.06 -11.17
C SER A 78 -5.35 14.81 -11.74
N VAL A 79 -4.20 14.73 -11.06
CA VAL A 79 -2.94 15.32 -11.51
C VAL A 79 -1.78 14.39 -11.16
N GLN A 80 -0.86 14.11 -12.08
CA GLN A 80 0.42 13.46 -11.74
C GLN A 80 1.44 14.50 -11.29
N TRP A 81 2.06 14.28 -10.13
CA TRP A 81 3.19 15.11 -9.70
C TRP A 81 4.43 14.81 -10.56
N PRO A 82 5.45 15.67 -10.64
CA PRO A 82 5.45 17.07 -10.24
C PRO A 82 4.36 17.86 -10.96
N TYR A 83 3.87 18.90 -10.30
CA TYR A 83 2.86 19.79 -10.84
C TYR A 83 3.47 21.16 -11.10
N ASP A 84 3.36 21.60 -12.35
CA ASP A 84 3.75 22.94 -12.77
C ASP A 84 2.54 23.87 -12.64
N GLN A 85 2.59 24.76 -11.63
CA GLN A 85 1.55 25.74 -11.38
C GLN A 85 1.43 26.78 -12.52
N THR A 86 2.53 27.12 -13.20
CA THR A 86 2.54 28.11 -14.27
C THR A 86 1.87 27.60 -15.53
N LEU A 87 2.06 26.32 -15.83
CA LEU A 87 1.44 25.62 -16.95
C LEU A 87 0.10 24.98 -16.58
N ASN A 88 -0.29 25.02 -15.30
CA ASN A 88 -1.46 24.33 -14.77
C ASN A 88 -1.50 22.84 -15.20
N LYS A 89 -0.33 22.16 -15.18
CA LYS A 89 -0.17 20.81 -15.75
C LYS A 89 0.72 19.92 -14.88
N GLY A 90 0.33 18.64 -14.75
CA GLY A 90 1.15 17.60 -14.13
C GLY A 90 2.17 16.99 -15.09
N THR A 91 3.11 16.19 -14.56
CA THR A 91 4.12 15.50 -15.37
C THR A 91 3.77 14.02 -15.57
N GLU A 92 3.38 13.66 -16.78
CA GLU A 92 2.98 12.29 -17.16
C GLU A 92 4.15 11.31 -17.03
N ARG A 93 5.32 11.67 -17.58
CA ARG A 93 6.52 10.84 -17.57
C ARG A 93 7.72 11.64 -17.05
N LEU A 94 8.49 11.03 -16.15
CA LEU A 94 9.75 11.61 -15.66
C LEU A 94 10.91 11.29 -16.59
N PHE A 95 11.93 12.14 -16.55
CA PHE A 95 13.25 11.94 -17.17
C PHE A 95 13.25 11.86 -18.70
N GLU A 96 12.24 12.41 -19.39
CA GLU A 96 12.20 12.48 -20.86
C GLU A 96 13.38 13.27 -21.45
N ASN A 97 13.99 14.15 -20.66
CA ASN A 97 15.17 14.93 -21.00
C ASN A 97 16.50 14.29 -20.57
N ASN A 98 16.49 13.04 -20.07
CA ASN A 98 17.67 12.34 -19.53
C ASN A 98 18.36 13.03 -18.34
N ILE A 99 17.67 13.91 -17.61
CA ILE A 99 18.18 14.57 -16.40
C ILE A 99 17.65 13.84 -15.16
N PHE A 100 18.47 13.00 -14.56
CA PHE A 100 18.09 12.19 -13.40
C PHE A 100 18.26 12.96 -12.08
N TYR A 101 17.59 12.50 -11.02
CA TYR A 101 17.71 13.07 -9.67
C TYR A 101 18.97 12.60 -8.93
N THR A 102 20.09 12.56 -9.63
CA THR A 102 21.44 12.30 -9.11
C THR A 102 22.25 13.60 -9.07
N PRO A 103 23.36 13.67 -8.31
CA PRO A 103 24.21 14.86 -8.28
C PRO A 103 24.76 15.27 -9.66
N ASP A 104 25.13 14.30 -10.51
CA ASP A 104 25.68 14.51 -11.85
C ASP A 104 24.62 14.46 -12.97
N LYS A 105 23.34 14.28 -12.60
CA LYS A 105 22.18 14.19 -13.48
C LYS A 105 22.15 12.99 -14.43
N LYS A 106 23.00 11.97 -14.21
CA LYS A 106 23.01 10.74 -15.02
C LYS A 106 22.33 9.58 -14.30
N ALA A 107 21.88 8.59 -15.05
CA ALA A 107 21.41 7.33 -14.49
C ALA A 107 22.60 6.52 -13.93
N ASN A 108 22.44 5.97 -12.74
CA ASN A 108 23.43 5.06 -12.15
C ASN A 108 23.11 3.62 -12.54
N ILE A 109 24.04 2.96 -13.21
CA ILE A 109 23.97 1.52 -13.50
C ILE A 109 24.63 0.79 -12.34
N LEU A 110 23.84 0.03 -11.58
CA LEU A 110 24.31 -0.73 -10.43
C LEU A 110 24.26 -2.22 -10.75
N ALA A 111 25.40 -2.89 -10.72
CA ALA A 111 25.47 -4.35 -10.78
C ALA A 111 25.44 -4.89 -9.35
N THR A 112 24.43 -5.71 -9.04
CA THR A 112 24.33 -6.41 -7.75
C THR A 112 24.58 -7.91 -7.94
N GLY A 113 25.46 -8.50 -7.13
CA GLY A 113 25.64 -9.95 -7.08
C GLY A 113 24.50 -10.67 -6.34
N PRO A 114 24.47 -12.01 -6.36
CA PRO A 114 23.47 -12.79 -5.63
C PRO A 114 23.75 -12.70 -4.13
N LEU A 115 23.05 -11.81 -3.44
CA LEU A 115 22.97 -11.80 -1.99
C LEU A 115 21.73 -12.59 -1.58
N VAL A 116 21.92 -13.77 -0.99
CA VAL A 116 20.82 -14.59 -0.43
C VAL A 116 20.96 -14.60 1.08
N GLU A 117 20.23 -13.69 1.75
CA GLU A 117 20.16 -13.58 3.22
C GLU A 117 18.97 -14.35 3.81
N SER A 118 18.10 -14.93 2.98
CA SER A 118 16.96 -15.70 3.45
C SER A 118 17.39 -17.01 4.11
N GLU A 119 16.63 -17.43 5.13
CA GLU A 119 16.80 -18.71 5.79
C GLU A 119 16.76 -19.85 4.77
N LYS A 120 17.76 -20.72 4.81
CA LYS A 120 17.85 -21.87 3.92
C LYS A 120 17.09 -23.04 4.51
N PRO A 121 16.44 -23.88 3.68
CA PRO A 121 15.91 -25.15 4.14
C PRO A 121 16.99 -25.99 4.82
N SER A 122 16.58 -26.74 5.84
CA SER A 122 17.41 -27.67 6.58
C SER A 122 16.70 -29.01 6.73
N LEU A 123 17.37 -30.00 7.33
CA LEU A 123 16.73 -31.27 7.66
C LEU A 123 15.56 -31.10 8.64
N GLN A 124 15.62 -30.09 9.52
CA GLN A 124 14.55 -29.81 10.48
C GLN A 124 13.41 -28.99 9.87
N PHE A 125 13.73 -28.08 8.94
CA PHE A 125 12.76 -27.22 8.25
C PHE A 125 12.97 -27.33 6.73
N PRO A 126 12.41 -28.37 6.09
CA PRO A 126 12.74 -28.71 4.69
C PRO A 126 12.00 -27.86 3.65
N PHE A 127 11.00 -27.09 4.06
CA PHE A 127 10.15 -26.30 3.15
C PHE A 127 10.51 -24.82 3.15
N ILE A 128 10.33 -24.16 1.99
CA ILE A 128 10.37 -22.71 1.88
C ILE A 128 8.94 -22.18 2.06
N LEU A 129 8.72 -21.40 3.12
CA LEU A 129 7.45 -20.72 3.33
C LEU A 129 7.43 -19.37 2.59
N THR A 130 6.45 -19.19 1.70
CA THR A 130 6.16 -17.89 1.08
C THR A 130 4.75 -17.44 1.44
N SER A 131 4.51 -16.12 1.42
CA SER A 131 3.17 -15.56 1.66
C SER A 131 2.65 -14.82 0.44
N GLY A 132 1.38 -15.08 0.11
CA GLY A 132 0.68 -14.58 -1.06
C GLY A 132 -0.47 -13.65 -0.72
N ARG A 133 -1.13 -13.14 -1.76
CA ARG A 133 -2.33 -12.30 -1.66
C ARG A 133 -3.44 -13.06 -2.38
N ILE A 134 -4.63 -13.03 -1.80
CA ILE A 134 -5.82 -13.59 -2.41
C ILE A 134 -6.51 -12.45 -3.17
N ARG A 135 -6.89 -12.69 -4.43
CA ARG A 135 -7.52 -11.69 -5.31
C ARG A 135 -8.68 -10.94 -4.64
N ASP A 136 -9.52 -11.66 -3.92
CA ASP A 136 -10.80 -11.14 -3.38
C ASP A 136 -10.63 -10.42 -2.04
N HIS A 137 -9.49 -10.59 -1.38
CA HIS A 137 -9.25 -10.05 -0.03
C HIS A 137 -8.12 -9.04 -0.01
N TRP A 138 -8.27 -8.04 0.85
CA TRP A 138 -7.32 -6.94 0.95
C TRP A 138 -6.69 -6.95 2.34
N HIS A 139 -5.37 -7.19 2.36
CA HIS A 139 -4.55 -7.25 3.57
C HIS A 139 -5.23 -8.05 4.69
N THR A 140 -5.56 -7.41 5.81
CA THR A 140 -6.08 -8.01 7.04
C THR A 140 -7.59 -8.28 7.01
N MET A 141 -8.26 -8.12 5.86
CA MET A 141 -9.68 -8.42 5.68
C MET A 141 -10.65 -7.63 6.58
N THR A 142 -10.20 -6.60 7.29
CA THR A 142 -11.03 -5.82 8.23
C THR A 142 -12.21 -5.12 7.53
N LYS A 143 -12.11 -4.90 6.21
CA LYS A 143 -13.18 -4.41 5.33
C LYS A 143 -13.74 -5.51 4.44
N THR A 144 -12.90 -6.14 3.63
CA THR A 144 -13.32 -7.11 2.60
C THR A 144 -13.90 -8.38 3.18
N GLY A 145 -13.43 -8.84 4.34
CA GLY A 145 -13.98 -10.00 5.06
C GLY A 145 -15.40 -9.78 5.60
N LYS A 146 -15.90 -8.54 5.65
CA LYS A 146 -17.29 -8.23 6.04
C LYS A 146 -18.25 -8.25 4.84
N VAL A 147 -17.74 -8.37 3.62
CA VAL A 147 -18.55 -8.35 2.40
C VAL A 147 -18.85 -9.79 1.98
N ASN A 148 -20.09 -10.24 2.18
CA ASN A 148 -20.51 -11.62 1.90
C ASN A 148 -20.18 -12.10 0.48
N LEU A 149 -20.22 -11.21 -0.52
CA LEU A 149 -19.89 -11.55 -1.90
C LEU A 149 -18.41 -11.95 -2.06
N LEU A 150 -17.49 -11.26 -1.39
CA LEU A 150 -16.05 -11.54 -1.45
C LEU A 150 -15.68 -12.84 -0.72
N ASN A 151 -16.48 -13.22 0.29
CA ASN A 151 -16.32 -14.47 1.02
C ASN A 151 -16.86 -15.71 0.27
N ARG A 152 -17.32 -15.61 -0.99
CA ARG A 152 -17.88 -16.77 -1.69
C ARG A 152 -16.83 -17.72 -2.25
N HIS A 153 -15.69 -17.20 -2.70
CA HIS A 153 -14.62 -18.02 -3.28
C HIS A 153 -13.67 -18.53 -2.20
N ILE A 154 -13.01 -17.62 -1.47
CA ILE A 154 -12.03 -17.96 -0.45
C ILE A 154 -12.43 -17.27 0.85
N LYS A 155 -12.71 -18.04 1.90
CA LYS A 155 -13.23 -17.54 3.19
C LYS A 155 -12.16 -17.32 4.25
N ALA A 156 -11.03 -17.98 4.09
CA ALA A 156 -9.96 -18.00 5.06
C ALA A 156 -8.63 -18.18 4.34
N MET A 157 -7.53 -18.06 5.09
CA MET A 157 -6.23 -18.50 4.60
C MET A 157 -6.25 -19.99 4.25
N TYR A 158 -5.38 -20.37 3.33
CA TYR A 158 -5.09 -21.76 2.98
C TYR A 158 -3.58 -21.91 2.78
N VAL A 159 -3.13 -23.15 2.77
CA VAL A 159 -1.73 -23.51 2.52
C VAL A 159 -1.65 -24.16 1.15
N GLU A 160 -1.11 -23.43 0.19
CA GLU A 160 -0.81 -23.97 -1.14
C GLU A 160 0.45 -24.85 -1.04
N MET A 161 0.32 -26.13 -1.42
CA MET A 161 1.41 -27.10 -1.33
C MET A 161 1.52 -27.91 -2.61
N ASN A 162 2.76 -28.14 -3.06
CA ASN A 162 3.06 -29.01 -4.19
C ASN A 162 2.43 -30.40 -4.00
N ASN A 163 1.84 -30.94 -5.07
CA ASN A 163 1.11 -32.21 -5.01
C ASN A 163 2.02 -33.41 -4.66
N ASN A 164 3.28 -33.40 -5.10
CA ASN A 164 4.21 -34.51 -4.80
C ASN A 164 4.66 -34.48 -3.33
N ASP A 165 4.93 -33.30 -2.79
CA ASP A 165 5.29 -33.14 -1.36
C ASP A 165 4.12 -33.56 -0.47
N ALA A 166 2.90 -33.11 -0.81
CA ALA A 166 1.68 -33.51 -0.10
C ALA A 166 1.49 -35.03 -0.14
N TRP A 167 1.69 -35.67 -1.30
CA TRP A 167 1.61 -37.12 -1.45
C TRP A 167 2.64 -37.86 -0.59
N GLN A 168 3.90 -37.40 -0.56
CA GLN A 168 4.95 -38.00 0.28
C GLN A 168 4.66 -37.87 1.78
N LEU A 169 4.02 -36.77 2.19
CA LEU A 169 3.61 -36.55 3.57
C LEU A 169 2.26 -37.19 3.93
N GLY A 170 1.56 -37.80 2.96
CA GLY A 170 0.23 -38.38 3.17
C GLY A 170 -0.88 -37.35 3.40
N ILE A 171 -0.66 -36.10 3.01
CA ILE A 171 -1.59 -34.97 3.16
C ILE A 171 -2.52 -34.91 1.94
N LYS A 172 -3.83 -34.85 2.19
CA LYS A 172 -4.87 -34.74 1.16
C LYS A 172 -5.38 -33.30 1.02
N GLU A 173 -6.12 -33.06 -0.06
CA GLU A 173 -6.84 -31.80 -0.26
C GLU A 173 -7.77 -31.49 0.93
N ASN A 174 -7.75 -30.24 1.40
CA ASN A 174 -8.50 -29.74 2.56
C ASN A 174 -8.10 -30.31 3.92
N ASP A 175 -7.07 -31.16 4.01
CA ASP A 175 -6.54 -31.55 5.30
C ASP A 175 -5.99 -30.32 6.04
N LEU A 176 -6.21 -30.26 7.35
CA LEU A 176 -5.61 -29.22 8.18
C LEU A 176 -4.12 -29.53 8.33
N VAL A 177 -3.29 -28.57 7.91
CA VAL A 177 -1.84 -28.65 8.01
C VAL A 177 -1.33 -27.56 8.94
N THR A 178 -0.40 -27.92 9.81
CA THR A 178 0.31 -26.97 10.67
C THR A 178 1.68 -26.68 10.06
N ILE A 179 1.94 -25.41 9.78
CA ILE A 179 3.25 -24.91 9.40
C ILE A 179 3.90 -24.36 10.67
N SER A 180 5.11 -24.82 10.99
CA SER A 180 5.84 -24.35 12.17
C SER A 180 7.32 -24.11 11.90
N ASN A 181 7.90 -23.15 12.61
CA ASN A 181 9.34 -22.90 12.69
C ASN A 181 9.70 -22.34 14.07
N THR A 182 10.91 -21.80 14.23
CA THR A 182 11.37 -21.20 15.48
C THR A 182 10.60 -19.95 15.91
N ASN A 183 9.88 -19.30 14.98
CA ASN A 183 9.13 -18.07 15.24
C ASN A 183 7.66 -18.32 15.62
N GLY A 184 7.14 -19.53 15.39
CA GLY A 184 5.78 -19.90 15.76
C GLY A 184 5.16 -20.92 14.81
N GLU A 185 3.83 -21.04 14.90
CA GLU A 185 3.05 -21.98 14.09
C GLU A 185 1.75 -21.35 13.61
N VAL A 186 1.26 -21.86 12.48
CA VAL A 186 -0.05 -21.51 11.91
C VAL A 186 -0.68 -22.75 11.29
N THR A 187 -2.00 -22.90 11.48
CA THR A 187 -2.74 -24.04 10.92
C THR A 187 -3.77 -23.53 9.92
N GLY A 188 -3.84 -24.19 8.76
CA GLY A 188 -4.81 -23.88 7.72
C GLY A 188 -5.12 -25.11 6.86
N PRO A 189 -6.22 -25.10 6.10
CA PRO A 189 -6.50 -26.16 5.14
C PRO A 189 -5.47 -26.14 4.00
N ARG A 190 -5.05 -27.33 3.57
CA ARG A 190 -4.21 -27.49 2.39
C ARG A 190 -5.04 -27.31 1.12
N GLU A 191 -4.54 -26.48 0.20
CA GLU A 191 -4.97 -26.48 -1.19
C GLU A 191 -3.85 -26.98 -2.10
N GLY A 192 -4.23 -27.74 -3.12
CA GLY A 192 -3.31 -28.17 -4.16
C GLY A 192 -2.82 -27.00 -5.00
N ASP A 193 -1.53 -27.03 -5.36
CA ASP A 193 -1.00 -26.09 -6.34
C ASP A 193 -1.73 -26.27 -7.68
N THR A 194 -2.48 -25.23 -8.08
CA THR A 194 -3.28 -25.20 -9.32
C THR A 194 -2.50 -24.64 -10.50
N ARG A 195 -1.26 -24.20 -10.29
CA ARG A 195 -0.41 -23.59 -11.32
C ARG A 195 0.44 -24.68 -11.97
N GLN A 196 -0.12 -25.36 -12.96
CA GLN A 196 0.63 -26.10 -13.98
C GLN A 196 0.77 -25.26 -15.25
#